data_AF-A0A3B0VNS0-F1
#
_entry.id   AF-A0A3B0VNS0-F1
#
_cell.length_a   1.000
_cell.length_b   1.000
_cell.length_c   1.000
_cell.angle_alpha   90.00
_cell.angle_beta   90.00
_cell.angle_gamma   90.00
#
_symmetry.space_group_name_H-M   'P 1'
#
loop_
_entity.id
_entity.type
_entity.pdbx_description
1 polymer ?
#
loop_
_entity_poly.entity_id
_entity_poly.type
_entity_poly.pdbx_seq_one_letter_code
_entity_poly.pdbx_strand_id
1 'polypeptide(L)'
;MDEYVIAHPGQPIVNITAYTARQKVSGYIGDQISHLMGGGEPALVLVDDRLTWRVPIILTNPSQGIVGTVGSLDVNARTGSLIVPSNLKKQVEARAKEIIAAS
;
A
#
# COMPACT_ATOMS: atom_id res chain seq x y z
N MET A 1 -7.84 40.22 -9.76
CA MET A 1 -8.80 39.43 -10.57
C MET A 1 -8.26 38.02 -10.47
N ASP A 2 -8.69 37.33 -9.42
CA ASP A 2 -8.09 36.07 -9.02
C ASP A 2 -8.68 34.96 -9.89
N GLU A 3 -7.82 34.33 -10.67
CA GLU A 3 -8.17 33.17 -11.48
C GLU A 3 -8.45 32.00 -10.53
N TYR A 4 -9.74 31.75 -10.30
CA TYR A 4 -10.19 30.58 -9.57
C TYR A 4 -9.84 29.34 -10.41
N VAL A 5 -8.85 28.56 -9.98
CA VAL A 5 -8.58 27.25 -10.56
C VAL A 5 -9.75 26.33 -10.18
N ILE A 6 -10.78 26.30 -11.02
CA ILE A 6 -11.84 25.30 -10.94
C ILE A 6 -11.19 24.00 -11.42
N ALA A 7 -10.91 23.07 -10.50
CA ALA A 7 -10.50 21.72 -10.86
C ALA A 7 -11.42 21.19 -11.97
N HIS A 8 -10.85 20.91 -13.15
CA HIS A 8 -11.64 20.49 -14.30
C HIS A 8 -12.35 19.17 -13.97
N PRO A 9 -13.68 19.07 -14.14
CA PRO A 9 -14.38 17.81 -13.97
C PRO A 9 -13.79 16.78 -14.94
N GLY A 10 -13.34 15.65 -14.39
CA GLY A 10 -12.78 14.53 -15.16
C GLY A 10 -11.26 14.36 -15.07
N GLN A 11 -10.51 15.25 -14.40
CA GLN A 11 -9.08 15.00 -14.17
C GLN A 11 -8.84 14.05 -12.98
N PRO A 12 -7.93 13.06 -13.11
CA PRO A 12 -7.55 12.21 -11.98
C PRO A 12 -6.82 13.03 -10.91
N ILE A 13 -7.38 13.08 -9.69
CA ILE A 13 -6.83 13.87 -8.58
C ILE A 13 -6.03 12.97 -7.62
N VAL A 14 -4.80 13.39 -7.31
CA VAL A 14 -3.97 12.81 -6.24
C VAL A 14 -3.97 13.79 -5.06
N ASN A 15 -4.63 13.42 -3.97
CA ASN A 15 -4.68 14.21 -2.73
C ASN A 15 -3.78 13.64 -1.63
N ILE A 16 -3.43 12.36 -1.72
CA ILE A 16 -2.62 11.67 -0.74
C ILE A 16 -1.22 11.47 -1.33
N THR A 17 -0.20 11.79 -0.55
CA THR A 17 1.19 11.55 -0.96
C THR A 17 1.54 10.07 -0.90
N ALA A 18 2.57 9.66 -1.65
CA ALA A 18 3.16 8.33 -1.52
C ALA A 18 3.50 8.01 -0.04
N TYR A 19 4.15 8.95 0.66
CA TYR A 19 4.47 8.80 2.08
C TYR A 19 3.24 8.48 2.95
N THR A 20 2.16 9.23 2.80
CA THR A 20 0.92 8.99 3.55
C THR A 20 0.27 7.65 3.19
N ALA A 21 0.31 7.23 1.92
CA ALA A 21 -0.17 5.92 1.50
C ALA A 21 0.65 4.78 2.15
N ARG A 22 1.97 4.92 2.17
CA ARG A 22 2.88 3.98 2.84
C ARG A 22 2.58 3.87 4.34
N GLN A 23 2.42 5.00 5.02
CA GLN A 23 2.09 5.04 6.46
C GLN A 23 0.77 4.33 6.77
N LYS A 24 -0.27 4.56 5.95
CA LYS A 24 -1.56 3.88 6.11
C LYS A 24 -1.44 2.37 5.98
N VAL A 25 -0.69 1.89 4.98
CA VAL A 25 -0.46 0.45 4.79
C VAL A 25 0.38 -0.13 5.92
N SER A 26 1.46 0.54 6.33
CA SER A 26 2.28 0.11 7.48
C SER A 26 1.46 -0.02 8.76
N GLY A 27 0.61 0.98 9.09
CA GLY A 27 -0.24 0.94 10.27
C GLY A 27 -1.24 -0.21 10.21
N TYR A 28 -1.98 -0.35 9.10
CA TYR A 28 -2.95 -1.44 8.95
C TYR A 28 -2.31 -2.83 9.08
N ILE A 29 -1.18 -3.05 8.40
CA ILE A 29 -0.48 -4.34 8.41
C ILE A 29 0.10 -4.64 9.80
N GLY A 30 0.74 -3.64 10.42
CA GLY A 30 1.30 -3.76 11.76
C GLY A 30 0.25 -4.11 12.81
N ASP A 31 -0.92 -3.48 12.76
CA ASP A 31 -1.98 -3.65 13.76
C ASP A 31 -2.80 -4.93 13.52
N GLN A 32 -3.05 -5.31 12.26
CA GLN A 32 -4.00 -6.38 11.94
C GLN A 32 -3.36 -7.72 11.58
N ILE A 33 -2.07 -7.71 11.20
CA ILE A 33 -1.40 -8.89 10.65
C ILE A 33 -0.11 -9.21 11.41
N SER A 34 0.90 -8.33 11.36
CA SER A 34 2.20 -8.60 11.98
C SER A 34 3.07 -7.35 12.07
N HIS A 35 3.76 -7.19 13.20
CA HIS A 35 4.80 -6.16 13.40
C HIS A 35 6.09 -6.42 12.60
N LEU A 36 6.25 -7.62 12.01
CA LEU A 36 7.35 -7.95 11.11
C LEU A 36 7.04 -7.60 9.65
N MET A 37 5.95 -6.88 9.40
CA MET A 37 5.56 -6.45 8.07
C MET A 37 5.30 -4.94 8.04
N GLY A 38 5.49 -4.32 6.88
CA GLY A 38 5.24 -2.90 6.70
C GLY A 38 5.08 -2.49 5.24
N GLY A 39 4.68 -1.24 5.01
CA GLY A 39 4.59 -0.66 3.67
C GLY A 39 5.97 -0.39 3.07
N GLY A 40 6.17 -0.83 1.84
CA GLY A 40 7.30 -0.52 0.97
C GLY A 40 7.11 0.77 0.18
N GLU A 41 7.92 0.95 -0.86
CA GLU A 41 7.85 2.14 -1.71
C GLU A 41 6.60 2.13 -2.60
N PRO A 42 5.70 3.12 -2.52
CA PRO A 42 4.48 3.15 -3.31
C PRO A 42 4.70 3.50 -4.77
N ALA A 43 3.93 2.86 -5.66
CA ALA A 43 3.82 3.25 -7.06
C ALA A 43 2.41 3.81 -7.33
N LEU A 44 2.30 4.91 -8.07
CA LEU A 44 1.02 5.43 -8.52
C LEU A 44 0.59 4.68 -9.79
N VAL A 45 -0.58 4.06 -9.75
CA VAL A 45 -1.12 3.24 -10.84
C VAL A 45 -2.57 3.62 -11.13
N LEU A 46 -3.01 3.39 -12.37
CA LEU A 46 -4.42 3.52 -12.78
C LEU A 46 -5.11 2.16 -12.65
N VAL A 47 -6.16 2.08 -11.84
CA VAL A 47 -6.98 0.87 -11.64
C VAL A 47 -8.43 1.25 -11.82
N ASP A 48 -9.13 0.67 -12.80
CA ASP A 48 -10.54 0.95 -13.12
C ASP A 48 -10.82 2.47 -13.18
N ASP A 49 -10.05 3.19 -13.99
CA ASP A 49 -10.11 4.65 -14.17
C ASP A 49 -9.86 5.49 -12.90
N ARG A 50 -9.23 4.89 -11.87
CA ARG A 50 -8.90 5.55 -10.61
C ARG A 50 -7.41 5.49 -10.29
N LEU A 51 -6.82 6.66 -10.04
CA LEU A 51 -5.47 6.74 -9.49
C LEU A 51 -5.40 6.13 -8.08
N THR A 52 -4.47 5.21 -7.92
CA THR A 52 -4.32 4.36 -6.75
C THR A 52 -2.84 4.24 -6.42
N TRP A 53 -2.46 4.43 -5.16
CA TRP A 53 -1.14 4.08 -4.67
C TRP A 53 -1.10 2.59 -4.38
N ARG A 54 -0.33 1.85 -5.16
CA ARG A 54 -0.02 0.45 -4.86
C ARG A 54 1.20 0.40 -3.96
N VAL A 55 1.02 -0.07 -2.74
CA VAL A 55 2.08 -0.15 -1.74
C VAL A 55 2.45 -1.63 -1.53
N PRO A 56 3.71 -2.03 -1.79
CA PRO A 56 4.19 -3.36 -1.45
C PRO A 56 4.11 -3.62 0.05
N ILE A 57 3.78 -4.85 0.45
CA ILE A 57 3.89 -5.30 1.83
C ILE A 57 5.23 -6.02 1.96
N ILE A 58 6.14 -5.40 2.69
CA ILE A 58 7.49 -5.89 2.92
C ILE A 58 7.50 -6.73 4.19
N LEU A 59 8.10 -7.92 4.14
CA LEU A 59 8.42 -8.76 5.28
C LEU A 59 9.84 -8.46 5.75
N THR A 60 10.01 -8.31 7.06
CA THR A 60 11.30 -8.08 7.71
C THR A 60 11.64 -9.19 8.70
N ASN A 61 12.93 -9.39 8.90
CA ASN A 61 13.52 -10.23 9.93
C ASN A 61 14.48 -9.37 10.75
N PRO A 62 14.40 -9.33 12.10
CA PRO A 62 15.31 -8.55 12.94
C PRO A 62 16.81 -8.78 12.66
N SER A 63 17.20 -9.98 12.26
CA SER A 63 18.61 -10.32 11.99
C SER A 63 19.07 -10.04 10.57
N GLN A 64 18.16 -9.96 9.59
CA GLN A 64 18.50 -9.86 8.16
C GLN A 64 17.98 -8.59 7.48
N GLY A 65 17.13 -7.80 8.16
CA GLY A 65 16.45 -6.67 7.56
C GLY A 65 15.29 -7.11 6.67
N ILE A 66 15.19 -6.56 5.46
CA ILE A 66 14.11 -6.91 4.51
C ILE A 66 14.42 -8.28 3.90
N VAL A 67 13.46 -9.22 4.03
CA VAL A 67 13.60 -10.58 3.46
C VAL A 67 12.78 -10.78 2.19
N GLY A 68 11.75 -9.96 1.95
CA GLY A 68 11.02 -10.00 0.69
C GLY A 68 9.69 -9.25 0.71
N THR A 69 8.97 -9.35 -0.42
CA THR A 69 7.62 -8.79 -0.57
C THR A 69 6.59 -9.91 -0.52
N VAL A 70 5.59 -9.78 0.34
CA VAL A 70 4.54 -10.80 0.57
C VAL A 70 3.20 -10.48 -0.10
N GLY A 71 3.07 -9.28 -0.65
CA GLY A 71 1.86 -8.83 -1.34
C GLY A 71 1.87 -7.32 -1.56
N SER A 72 0.69 -6.75 -1.81
CA SER A 72 0.50 -5.30 -1.91
C SER A 72 -0.88 -4.90 -1.44
N LEU A 73 -1.00 -3.67 -0.95
CA LEU A 73 -2.28 -3.01 -0.68
C LEU A 73 -2.42 -1.76 -1.53
N ASP A 74 -3.62 -1.56 -2.02
CA ASP A 74 -3.99 -0.41 -2.83
C ASP A 74 -4.62 0.67 -1.93
N VAL A 75 -4.21 1.91 -2.10
CA VAL A 75 -4.76 3.08 -1.41
C VAL A 75 -5.32 4.02 -2.46
N ASN A 76 -6.61 4.37 -2.34
CA ASN A 76 -7.23 5.35 -3.21
C ASN A 76 -6.48 6.69 -3.11
N ALA A 77 -5.88 7.18 -4.21
CA ALA A 77 -5.01 8.36 -4.19
C ALA A 77 -5.78 9.67 -3.91
N ARG A 78 -7.10 9.67 -4.11
CA ARG A 78 -7.98 10.81 -3.84
C ARG A 78 -8.48 10.84 -2.40
N THR A 79 -8.85 9.69 -1.83
CA THR A 79 -9.51 9.63 -0.51
C THR A 79 -8.62 9.11 0.61
N GLY A 80 -7.54 8.40 0.27
CA GLY A 80 -6.70 7.70 1.24
C GLY A 80 -7.36 6.46 1.85
N SER A 81 -8.44 5.96 1.24
CA SER A 81 -9.08 4.72 1.67
C SER A 81 -8.22 3.51 1.27
N LEU A 82 -7.97 2.61 2.22
CA LEU A 82 -7.36 1.31 1.96
C LEU A 82 -8.36 0.40 1.25
N ILE A 83 -7.93 -0.24 0.17
CA ILE A 83 -8.68 -1.25 -0.55
C ILE A 83 -8.13 -2.60 -0.10
N VAL A 84 -8.79 -3.21 0.88
CA VAL A 84 -8.31 -4.44 1.55
C VAL A 84 -9.08 -5.65 1.00
N PRO A 85 -8.42 -6.57 0.28
CA PRO A 85 -9.04 -7.84 -0.11
C PRO A 85 -9.42 -8.66 1.12
N SER A 86 -10.59 -9.30 1.09
CA SER A 86 -11.11 -10.10 2.21
C SER A 86 -10.19 -11.27 2.61
N ASN A 87 -9.39 -11.77 1.67
CA ASN A 87 -8.46 -12.87 1.88
C ASN A 87 -7.00 -12.42 2.07
N LEU A 88 -6.74 -11.11 2.24
CA LEU A 88 -5.38 -10.57 2.34
C LEU A 88 -4.54 -11.28 3.39
N LYS A 89 -5.04 -11.41 4.63
CA LYS A 89 -4.30 -12.01 5.75
C LYS A 89 -3.79 -13.41 5.40
N LYS A 90 -4.69 -14.26 4.88
CA LYS A 90 -4.34 -15.63 4.46
C LYS A 90 -3.28 -15.63 3.36
N GLN A 91 -3.39 -14.74 2.38
CA GLN A 91 -2.42 -14.66 1.29
C GLN A 91 -1.03 -14.24 1.78
N VAL A 92 -0.94 -13.16 2.56
CA VAL A 92 0.36 -12.63 3.02
C VAL A 92 1.04 -13.58 4.00
N GLU A 93 0.28 -14.27 4.86
CA GLU A 93 0.82 -15.28 5.77
C GLU A 93 1.35 -16.51 5.02
N ALA A 94 0.61 -16.98 4.01
CA ALA A 94 1.07 -18.09 3.16
C ALA A 94 2.37 -17.71 2.44
N ARG A 95 2.39 -16.52 1.82
CA ARG A 95 3.58 -16.04 1.12
C ARG A 95 4.78 -15.80 2.04
N ALA A 96 4.55 -15.31 3.26
CA ALA A 96 5.61 -15.15 4.25
C ALA A 96 6.28 -16.48 4.61
N LYS A 97 5.49 -17.55 4.79
CA LYS A 97 6.02 -18.90 5.08
C LYS A 97 6.88 -19.42 3.93
N GLU A 98 6.45 -19.22 2.69
CA GLU A 98 7.22 -19.60 1.51
C GLU A 98 8.57 -18.89 1.45
N ILE A 99 8.60 -17.57 1.73
CA ILE A 99 9.84 -16.78 1.71
C ILE A 99 10.81 -17.26 2.80
N ILE A 100 10.32 -17.49 4.01
CA ILE A 100 11.15 -17.96 5.14
C ILE A 100 11.68 -19.38 4.92
N ALA A 101 10.87 -20.26 4.31
CA ALA A 101 11.33 -21.61 4.00
C ALA A 101 12.42 -21.65 2.91
N ALA A 102 12.54 -20.58 2.13
CA ALA A 102 13.50 -20.44 1.04
C ALA A 102 14.74 -19.59 1.39
N SER A 103 14.80 -18.99 2.60
CA SER A 103 15.87 -18.10 3.08
C SER A 103 16.86 -18.81 3.98
#